data_AF-A0A1M7EXE9-F1
#
_entry.id   AF-A0A1M7EXE9-F1
#
_cell.length_a   1.000
_cell.length_b   1.000
_cell.length_c   1.000
_cell.angle_alpha   90.00
_cell.angle_beta   90.00
_cell.angle_gamma   90.00
#
_symmetry.space_group_name_H-M   'P 1'
#
loop_
_entity.id
_entity.type
_entity.pdbx_description
1 polymer ?
#
loop_
_entity_poly.entity_id
_entity_poly.type
_entity_poly.pdbx_seq_one_letter_code
_entity_poly.pdbx_strand_id
1 'polypeptide(L)'
;MIHPDKLILTAEHTLRSRITKPNPEFGTVHTELEQLNIRVSPGNINRALRIMDTLVKCWRRRGYRIEFDGRDTLVCRRKVEQRVRLWEITTKRPKETLHGHQLYDPTGKLAFKMEYYLGREWRDGKQFLEDQILDILNHMEVAGRQLEKGWAEQAEKEAERELAKQRPVVKQVLAEDEETAVRPEKVRKKKKKFKKLLKEAKCWKELKVLDEYLAELFYKAEHTPEFLEWMAWAKEQRNNF
;
A
#
# COMPACT_ATOMS: atom_id res chain seq x y z
N MET A 1 23.66 17.33 5.44
CA MET A 1 22.35 17.13 4.77
C MET A 1 21.64 18.47 4.80
N ILE A 2 21.11 18.94 3.68
CA ILE A 2 20.34 20.21 3.65
C ILE A 2 18.88 19.83 3.91
N HIS A 3 18.30 20.33 5.01
CA HIS A 3 16.93 20.06 5.47
C HIS A 3 16.55 18.56 5.42
N PRO A 4 17.09 17.73 6.34
CA PRO A 4 16.79 16.29 6.37
C PRO A 4 15.29 16.04 6.65
N ASP A 5 14.76 14.95 6.09
CA ASP A 5 13.39 14.53 6.36
C ASP A 5 13.17 14.18 7.84
N LYS A 6 11.95 14.37 8.37
CA LYS A 6 11.61 13.96 9.74
C LYS A 6 11.88 12.48 9.98
N LEU A 7 11.60 11.62 9.00
CA LEU A 7 11.87 10.17 9.11
C LEU A 7 13.37 9.87 9.23
N ILE A 8 14.21 10.71 8.60
CA ILE A 8 15.67 10.58 8.66
C ILE A 8 16.18 11.05 10.02
N LEU A 9 15.63 12.13 10.57
CA LEU A 9 15.98 12.60 11.91
C LEU A 9 15.66 11.55 12.98
N THR A 10 14.50 10.89 12.89
CA THR A 10 14.13 9.80 13.80
C THR A 10 15.10 8.62 13.68
N ALA A 11 15.37 8.17 12.45
CA ALA A 11 16.32 7.07 12.21
C ALA A 11 17.75 7.42 12.69
N GLU A 12 18.19 8.66 12.46
CA GLU A 12 19.49 9.16 12.90
C GLU A 12 19.63 9.10 14.42
N HIS A 13 18.62 9.58 15.16
CA HIS A 13 18.63 9.55 16.61
C HIS A 13 18.81 8.13 17.15
N THR A 14 18.03 7.18 16.65
CA THR A 14 18.10 5.77 17.08
C THR A 14 19.42 5.09 16.68
N LEU A 15 19.93 5.34 15.47
CA LEU A 15 21.20 4.75 15.05
C LEU A 15 22.37 5.31 15.87
N ARG A 16 22.36 6.62 16.16
CA ARG A 16 23.44 7.28 16.94
C ARG A 16 23.45 6.86 18.40
N SER A 17 22.29 6.70 19.04
CA SER A 17 22.21 6.27 20.45
C SER A 17 22.77 4.85 20.67
N ARG A 18 22.86 4.05 19.61
CA ARG A 18 23.31 2.66 19.63
C ARG A 18 24.77 2.46 19.19
N ILE A 19 25.48 3.51 18.80
CA ILE A 19 26.87 3.43 18.30
C ILE A 19 27.81 2.70 19.27
N THR A 20 27.65 2.92 20.58
CA THR A 20 28.51 2.33 21.62
C THR A 20 28.14 0.88 21.96
N LYS A 21 26.99 0.39 21.48
CA LYS A 21 26.48 -0.96 21.73
C LYS A 21 25.96 -1.59 20.43
N PRO A 22 26.83 -1.79 19.41
CA PRO A 22 26.42 -2.50 18.20
C PRO A 22 26.06 -3.94 18.53
N ASN A 23 25.30 -4.58 17.64
CA ASN A 23 24.99 -6.00 17.81
C ASN A 23 26.31 -6.81 17.82
N PRO A 24 26.58 -7.62 18.85
CA PRO A 24 27.85 -8.33 18.99
C PRO A 24 28.07 -9.41 17.93
N GLU A 25 27.01 -9.97 17.36
CA GLU A 25 27.07 -10.98 16.31
C GLU A 25 27.40 -10.38 14.93
N PHE A 26 26.93 -9.15 14.66
CA PHE A 26 27.01 -8.54 13.33
C PHE A 26 27.88 -7.29 13.23
N GLY A 27 28.26 -6.67 14.35
CA GLY A 27 28.97 -5.38 14.37
C GLY A 27 28.15 -4.20 13.85
N THR A 28 26.82 -4.36 13.71
CA THR A 28 25.92 -3.35 13.15
C THR A 28 24.93 -2.80 14.18
N VAL A 29 24.52 -1.55 14.00
CA VAL A 29 23.35 -0.95 14.63
C VAL A 29 22.15 -1.01 13.68
N HIS A 30 20.95 -0.92 14.23
CA HIS A 30 19.72 -0.91 13.45
C HIS A 30 18.70 0.06 14.05
N THR A 31 17.81 0.55 13.19
CA THR A 31 16.65 1.36 13.59
C THR A 31 15.60 0.53 14.33
N GLU A 32 14.63 1.22 14.96
CA GLU A 32 13.55 0.59 15.71
C GLU A 32 12.34 0.25 14.82
N LEU A 33 11.29 -0.31 15.44
CA LEU A 33 10.00 -0.46 14.80
C LEU A 33 9.44 0.91 14.40
N GLU A 34 8.60 0.95 13.36
CA GLU A 34 7.99 2.18 12.85
C GLU A 34 9.01 3.22 12.38
N GLN A 35 10.18 2.76 11.95
CA GLN A 35 11.23 3.60 11.37
C GLN A 35 11.73 3.03 10.05
N LEU A 36 12.49 3.85 9.31
CA LEU A 36 13.18 3.41 8.10
C LEU A 36 14.05 2.19 8.41
N ASN A 37 13.88 1.09 7.68
CA ASN A 37 14.60 -0.16 7.92
C ASN A 37 16.06 -0.01 7.46
N ILE A 38 16.93 0.34 8.41
CA ILE A 38 18.35 0.61 8.19
C ILE A 38 19.15 -0.24 9.18
N ARG A 39 20.08 -1.04 8.67
CA ARG A 39 21.04 -1.81 9.49
C ARG A 39 22.46 -1.67 8.98
N VAL A 40 23.31 -0.92 9.68
CA VAL A 40 24.68 -0.62 9.23
C VAL A 40 25.65 -0.57 10.40
N SER A 41 26.94 -0.71 10.15
CA SER A 41 27.99 -0.47 11.14
C SER A 41 28.04 1.03 11.50
N PRO A 42 28.57 1.38 12.69
CA PRO A 42 28.70 2.78 13.11
C PRO A 42 29.38 3.70 12.08
N GLY A 43 30.38 3.18 11.36
CA GLY A 43 31.11 3.93 10.33
C GLY A 43 30.26 4.31 9.11
N ASN A 44 29.20 3.56 8.84
CA ASN A 44 28.35 3.73 7.65
C ASN A 44 27.03 4.49 7.90
N ILE A 45 26.75 4.88 9.15
CA ILE A 45 25.50 5.59 9.52
C ILE A 45 25.29 6.83 8.66
N ASN A 46 26.29 7.70 8.55
CA ASN A 46 26.17 8.96 7.82
C ASN A 46 25.88 8.74 6.32
N ARG A 47 26.49 7.71 5.71
CA ARG A 47 26.32 7.39 4.31
C ARG A 47 24.93 6.82 4.05
N ALA A 48 24.51 5.86 4.87
CA ALA A 48 23.17 5.27 4.83
C ALA A 48 22.06 6.32 4.97
N LEU A 49 22.19 7.24 5.91
CA LEU A 49 21.20 8.31 6.11
C LEU A 49 21.11 9.25 4.91
N ARG A 50 22.21 9.60 4.25
CA ARG A 50 22.19 10.45 3.04
C ARG A 50 21.50 9.77 1.86
N ILE A 51 21.77 8.48 1.65
CA ILE A 51 21.12 7.68 0.61
C ILE A 51 19.62 7.62 0.87
N MET A 52 19.23 7.26 2.10
CA MET A 52 17.81 7.18 2.46
C MET A 52 17.12 8.54 2.43
N ASP A 53 17.77 9.64 2.85
CA ASP A 53 17.19 10.99 2.78
C ASP A 53 16.90 11.40 1.34
N THR A 54 17.83 11.07 0.43
CA THR A 54 17.66 11.32 -1.01
C THR A 54 16.49 10.52 -1.57
N LEU A 55 16.43 9.21 -1.27
CA LEU A 55 15.35 8.34 -1.71
C LEU A 55 13.98 8.80 -1.17
N VAL A 56 13.88 9.06 0.13
CA VAL A 56 12.66 9.55 0.81
C VAL A 56 12.16 10.83 0.15
N LYS A 57 13.05 11.82 -0.08
CA LYS A 57 12.70 13.06 -0.77
C LYS A 57 12.23 12.82 -2.20
N CYS A 58 12.91 11.94 -2.93
CA CYS A 58 12.53 11.54 -4.29
C CYS A 58 11.17 10.85 -4.36
N TRP A 59 10.85 9.98 -3.40
CA TRP A 59 9.56 9.29 -3.29
C TRP A 59 8.44 10.28 -2.98
N ARG A 60 8.63 11.16 -1.98
CA ARG A 60 7.64 12.19 -1.64
C ARG A 60 7.35 13.12 -2.80
N ARG A 61 8.38 13.60 -3.50
CA ARG A 61 8.22 14.45 -4.70
C ARG A 61 7.43 13.76 -5.82
N ARG A 62 7.45 12.43 -5.90
CA ARG A 62 6.70 11.63 -6.87
C ARG A 62 5.30 11.22 -6.37
N GLY A 63 4.89 11.69 -5.20
CA GLY A 63 3.57 11.42 -4.62
C GLY A 63 3.46 10.07 -3.92
N TYR A 64 4.57 9.45 -3.53
CA TYR A 64 4.55 8.26 -2.68
C TYR A 64 4.41 8.65 -1.20
N ARG A 65 3.69 7.81 -0.46
CA ARG A 65 3.66 7.83 1.00
C ARG A 65 4.67 6.81 1.53
N ILE A 66 5.16 7.05 2.73
CA ILE A 66 6.03 6.12 3.43
C ILE A 66 5.29 5.71 4.69
N GLU A 67 5.03 4.42 4.80
CA GLU A 67 4.29 3.79 5.88
C GLU A 67 5.16 2.69 6.49
N PHE A 68 4.77 2.19 7.66
CA PHE A 68 5.54 1.17 8.38
C PHE A 68 4.64 0.00 8.79
N ASP A 69 5.18 -1.20 8.64
CA ASP A 69 4.58 -2.44 9.12
C ASP A 69 5.62 -3.15 9.99
N GLY A 70 5.52 -2.92 11.31
CA GLY A 70 6.52 -3.37 12.27
C GLY A 70 7.91 -2.80 11.96
N ARG A 71 8.82 -3.65 11.49
CA ARG A 71 10.21 -3.26 11.13
C ARG A 71 10.33 -2.84 9.65
N ASP A 72 9.30 -3.06 8.87
CA ASP A 72 9.38 -2.93 7.43
C ASP A 72 8.98 -1.52 6.98
N THR A 73 9.75 -0.97 6.05
CA THR A 73 9.44 0.31 5.41
C THR A 73 8.65 0.04 4.15
N LEU A 74 7.44 0.58 4.07
CA LEU A 74 6.56 0.46 2.93
C LEU A 74 6.55 1.78 2.16
N VAL A 75 6.87 1.72 0.87
CA VAL A 75 6.75 2.84 -0.06
C VAL A 75 5.45 2.64 -0.85
N CYS A 76 4.45 3.44 -0.50
CA CYS A 76 3.07 3.23 -0.92
C CYS A 76 2.65 4.28 -1.96
N ARG A 77 1.96 3.83 -3.01
CA ARG A 77 1.26 4.72 -3.95
C ARG A 77 -0.03 4.04 -4.39
N ARG A 78 -1.16 4.73 -4.21
CA ARG A 78 -2.50 4.19 -4.45
C ARG A 78 -2.71 2.89 -3.65
N LYS A 79 -2.88 1.75 -4.33
CA LYS A 79 -3.06 0.41 -3.73
C LYS A 79 -1.78 -0.44 -3.76
N VAL A 80 -0.67 0.10 -4.25
CA VAL A 80 0.59 -0.63 -4.37
C VAL A 80 1.51 -0.24 -3.22
N GLU A 81 2.00 -1.27 -2.55
CA GLU A 81 2.94 -1.18 -1.43
C GLU A 81 4.22 -1.91 -1.82
N GLN A 82 5.36 -1.23 -1.67
CA GLN A 82 6.67 -1.80 -1.96
C GLN A 82 7.51 -1.79 -0.70
N ARG A 83 7.85 -2.98 -0.19
CA ARG A 83 8.68 -3.13 1.00
C ARG A 83 10.15 -2.90 0.63
N VAL A 84 10.80 -2.00 1.35
CA VAL A 84 12.20 -1.62 1.11
C VAL A 84 13.03 -1.68 2.39
N ARG A 85 14.33 -1.94 2.22
CA ARG A 85 15.30 -1.85 3.31
C ARG A 85 16.70 -1.52 2.81
N LEU A 86 17.50 -0.92 3.68
CA LEU A 86 18.91 -0.65 3.45
C LEU A 86 19.76 -1.33 4.53
N TRP A 87 20.80 -2.06 4.14
CA TRP A 87 21.71 -2.68 5.10
C TRP A 87 23.14 -2.74 4.61
N GLU A 88 24.07 -2.93 5.53
CA GLU A 88 25.46 -3.23 5.25
C GLU A 88 25.67 -4.74 5.12
N ILE A 89 26.31 -5.14 4.02
CA ILE A 89 26.67 -6.53 3.75
C ILE A 89 27.68 -6.99 4.80
N THR A 90 27.46 -8.19 5.34
CA THR A 90 28.37 -8.81 6.31
C THR A 90 29.00 -10.08 5.75
N THR A 91 30.20 -10.38 6.20
CA THR A 91 30.94 -11.62 5.88
C THR A 91 31.11 -12.48 7.11
N LYS A 92 31.04 -13.80 6.95
CA LYS A 92 31.20 -14.74 8.06
C LYS A 92 32.63 -14.74 8.56
N ARG A 93 32.83 -14.64 9.88
CA ARG A 93 34.10 -14.98 10.52
C ARG A 93 34.28 -16.49 10.59
N PRO A 94 35.49 -17.02 10.44
CA PRO A 94 35.77 -18.42 10.78
C PRO A 94 35.32 -18.69 12.22
N LYS A 95 34.65 -19.83 12.45
CA LYS A 95 34.28 -20.23 13.80
C LYS A 95 35.53 -20.65 14.57
N GLU A 96 35.73 -20.07 15.74
CA GLU A 96 36.83 -20.46 16.64
C GLU A 96 36.56 -21.82 17.30
N THR A 97 35.29 -22.20 17.46
CA THR A 97 34.88 -23.47 18.09
C THR A 97 33.74 -24.14 17.32
N LEU A 98 33.66 -25.47 17.38
CA LEU A 98 32.61 -26.26 16.70
C LEU A 98 31.19 -25.87 17.16
N HIS A 99 31.04 -25.53 18.45
CA HIS A 99 29.76 -25.22 19.10
C HIS A 99 29.51 -23.70 19.26
N GLY A 100 30.41 -22.85 18.75
CA GLY A 100 30.29 -21.40 18.87
C GLY A 100 29.23 -20.78 17.97
N HIS A 101 28.69 -19.63 18.39
CA HIS A 101 27.85 -18.78 17.56
C HIS A 101 28.63 -18.28 16.34
N GLN A 102 27.95 -18.19 15.20
CA GLN A 102 28.54 -17.66 13.98
C GLN A 102 28.64 -16.13 14.08
N LEU A 103 29.85 -15.59 14.10
CA LEU A 103 30.08 -14.14 14.08
C LEU A 103 30.23 -13.64 12.65
N TYR A 104 29.94 -12.35 12.46
CA TYR A 104 30.01 -11.67 11.18
C TYR A 104 30.73 -10.33 11.28
N ASP A 105 31.43 -9.97 10.20
CA ASP A 105 32.06 -8.67 10.02
C ASP A 105 31.30 -7.80 9.01
N PRO A 106 31.00 -6.54 9.34
CA PRO A 106 30.50 -5.59 8.37
C PRO A 106 31.59 -5.27 7.33
N THR A 107 31.23 -5.31 6.05
CA THR A 107 32.19 -5.21 4.93
C THR A 107 32.47 -3.78 4.46
N GLY A 108 31.77 -2.78 4.99
CA GLY A 108 31.75 -1.41 4.46
C GLY A 108 30.77 -1.20 3.31
N LYS A 109 30.27 -2.27 2.67
CA LYS A 109 29.44 -2.21 1.45
C LYS A 109 27.95 -2.19 1.79
N LEU A 110 27.23 -1.22 1.27
CA LEU A 110 25.80 -1.06 1.44
C LEU A 110 25.01 -1.80 0.35
N ALA A 111 23.81 -2.22 0.71
CA ALA A 111 22.82 -2.82 -0.15
C ALA A 111 21.45 -2.21 0.12
N PHE A 112 20.69 -1.96 -0.95
CA PHE A 112 19.29 -1.58 -0.91
C PHE A 112 18.48 -2.67 -1.58
N LYS A 113 17.34 -3.06 -1.00
CA LYS A 113 16.47 -4.08 -1.57
C LYS A 113 15.04 -3.67 -1.52
N MET A 114 14.36 -3.92 -2.63
CA MET A 114 12.92 -4.03 -2.70
C MET A 114 12.56 -5.52 -2.56
N GLU A 115 11.73 -5.85 -1.58
CA GLU A 115 11.31 -7.22 -1.29
C GLU A 115 10.05 -7.61 -2.09
N TYR A 116 9.74 -8.92 -2.12
CA TYR A 116 8.59 -9.54 -2.79
C TYR A 116 8.58 -9.48 -4.33
N TYR A 117 7.38 -9.49 -4.92
CA TYR A 117 7.15 -9.61 -6.36
C TYR A 117 7.76 -8.42 -7.11
N LEU A 118 8.53 -8.72 -8.16
CA LEU A 118 9.39 -7.76 -8.90
C LEU A 118 10.49 -7.12 -8.05
N GLY A 119 10.75 -7.65 -6.85
CA GLY A 119 11.83 -7.25 -5.98
C GLY A 119 13.19 -7.31 -6.67
N ARG A 120 14.05 -6.37 -6.32
CA ARG A 120 15.42 -6.28 -6.83
C ARG A 120 16.32 -5.76 -5.73
N GLU A 121 17.59 -6.13 -5.82
CA GLU A 121 18.62 -5.73 -4.88
C GLU A 121 19.75 -5.00 -5.61
N TRP A 122 20.14 -3.86 -5.06
CA TRP A 122 21.26 -3.04 -5.50
C TRP A 122 22.31 -3.06 -4.41
N ARG A 123 23.58 -3.21 -4.81
CA ARG A 123 24.71 -3.34 -3.88
C ARG A 123 25.84 -2.45 -4.34
N ASP A 124 26.67 -2.01 -3.40
CA ASP A 124 27.98 -1.48 -3.73
C ASP A 124 28.82 -2.54 -4.44
N GLY A 125 29.36 -2.18 -5.59
CA GLY A 125 30.18 -3.05 -6.42
C GLY A 125 31.07 -2.22 -7.33
N LYS A 126 30.83 -2.30 -8.65
CA LYS A 126 31.48 -1.42 -9.64
C LYS A 126 30.98 0.01 -9.55
N GLN A 127 29.71 0.19 -9.16
CA GLN A 127 29.09 1.48 -8.90
C GLN A 127 28.71 1.54 -7.42
N PHE A 128 28.76 2.75 -6.85
CA PHE A 128 28.26 2.98 -5.52
C PHE A 128 26.72 3.00 -5.54
N LEU A 129 26.11 2.77 -4.38
CA LEU A 129 24.65 2.79 -4.24
C LEU A 129 24.06 4.18 -4.55
N GLU A 130 24.81 5.25 -4.26
CA GLU A 130 24.49 6.64 -4.60
C GLU A 130 24.29 6.84 -6.10
N ASP A 131 25.14 6.22 -6.92
CA ASP A 131 25.09 6.31 -8.39
C ASP A 131 23.92 5.50 -8.97
N GLN A 132 23.39 4.55 -8.19
CA GLN A 132 22.29 3.68 -8.58
C GLN A 132 20.90 4.23 -8.17
N ILE A 133 20.83 5.41 -7.54
CA ILE A 133 19.56 6.01 -7.07
C ILE A 133 18.54 6.15 -8.21
N LEU A 134 18.97 6.54 -9.41
CA LEU A 134 18.07 6.67 -10.56
C LEU A 134 17.52 5.31 -11.02
N ASP A 135 18.36 4.27 -11.05
CA ASP A 135 17.93 2.91 -11.41
C ASP A 135 16.94 2.34 -10.38
N ILE A 136 17.19 2.57 -9.09
CA ILE A 136 16.27 2.20 -8.00
C ILE A 136 14.90 2.84 -8.22
N LEU A 137 14.86 4.14 -8.47
CA LEU A 137 13.61 4.88 -8.69
C LEU A 137 12.86 4.39 -9.94
N ASN A 138 13.58 4.20 -11.06
CA ASN A 138 12.99 3.73 -12.30
C ASN A 138 12.41 2.32 -12.15
N HIS A 139 13.15 1.41 -11.50
CA HIS A 139 12.68 0.05 -11.24
C HIS A 139 11.43 0.04 -10.38
N MET A 140 11.40 0.82 -9.29
CA MET A 140 10.23 0.92 -8.42
C MET A 140 9.00 1.46 -9.16
N GLU A 141 9.17 2.43 -10.06
CA GLU A 141 8.06 2.95 -10.87
C GLU A 141 7.51 1.92 -11.86
N VAL A 142 8.41 1.19 -12.54
CA VAL A 142 8.02 0.11 -13.46
C VAL A 142 7.32 -1.01 -12.70
N ALA A 143 7.90 -1.46 -11.58
CA ALA A 143 7.30 -2.48 -10.72
C ALA A 143 5.94 -2.03 -10.18
N GLY A 144 5.83 -0.77 -9.76
CA GLY A 144 4.57 -0.19 -9.29
C GLY A 144 3.47 -0.24 -10.34
N ARG A 145 3.77 0.14 -11.59
CA ARG A 145 2.82 0.07 -12.71
C ARG A 145 2.40 -1.38 -13.03
N GLN A 146 3.31 -2.34 -12.93
CA GLN A 146 2.99 -3.75 -13.17
C GLN A 146 2.09 -4.30 -12.07
N LEU A 147 2.37 -3.96 -10.81
CA LEU A 147 1.52 -4.32 -9.68
C LEU A 147 0.13 -3.69 -9.82
N GLU A 148 0.03 -2.39 -10.14
CA GLU A 148 -1.28 -1.75 -10.35
C GLU A 148 -2.13 -2.47 -11.41
N LYS A 149 -1.53 -2.89 -12.52
CA LYS A 149 -2.21 -3.67 -13.56
C LYS A 149 -2.67 -5.03 -13.05
N GLY A 150 -1.79 -5.77 -12.35
CA GLY A 150 -2.14 -7.08 -11.80
C GLY A 150 -3.30 -7.00 -10.79
N TRP A 151 -3.32 -5.96 -9.95
CA TRP A 151 -4.42 -5.73 -9.01
C TRP A 151 -5.74 -5.40 -9.73
N ALA A 152 -5.69 -4.61 -10.81
CA ALA A 152 -6.88 -4.30 -11.61
C ALA A 152 -7.47 -5.54 -12.29
N GLU A 153 -6.61 -6.37 -12.89
CA GLU A 153 -7.03 -7.63 -13.53
C GLU A 153 -7.60 -8.64 -12.53
N GLN A 154 -7.01 -8.72 -11.33
CA GLN A 154 -7.52 -9.58 -10.27
C GLN A 154 -8.88 -9.10 -9.75
N ALA A 155 -9.06 -7.79 -9.55
CA ALA A 155 -10.32 -7.22 -9.11
C ALA A 155 -11.44 -7.45 -10.14
N GLU A 156 -11.14 -7.35 -11.44
CA GLU A 156 -12.09 -7.65 -12.51
C GLU A 156 -12.51 -9.13 -12.51
N LYS A 157 -11.55 -10.05 -12.41
CA LYS A 157 -11.83 -11.50 -12.31
C LYS A 157 -12.65 -11.85 -11.07
N GLU A 158 -12.39 -11.19 -9.94
CA GLU A 158 -13.14 -11.39 -8.72
C GLU A 158 -14.58 -10.88 -8.85
N ALA A 159 -14.78 -9.70 -9.43
CA ALA A 159 -16.10 -9.17 -9.73
C ALA A 159 -16.90 -10.09 -10.67
N GLU A 160 -16.26 -10.64 -11.70
CA GLU A 160 -16.88 -11.60 -12.62
C GLU A 160 -17.28 -12.90 -11.90
N ARG A 161 -16.41 -13.43 -11.03
CA ARG A 161 -16.69 -14.61 -10.21
C ARG A 161 -17.87 -14.39 -9.28
N GLU A 162 -17.95 -13.23 -8.64
CA GLU A 162 -19.07 -12.89 -7.76
C GLU A 162 -20.39 -12.76 -8.55
N LEU A 163 -20.36 -12.16 -9.73
CA LEU A 163 -21.54 -12.11 -10.62
C LEU A 163 -21.96 -13.52 -11.07
N ALA A 164 -21.00 -14.39 -11.40
CA ALA A 164 -21.25 -15.77 -11.79
C ALA A 164 -21.87 -16.60 -10.65
N LYS A 165 -21.47 -16.36 -9.39
CA LYS A 165 -22.10 -16.99 -8.21
C LYS A 165 -23.54 -16.51 -7.97
N GLN A 166 -23.83 -15.24 -8.27
CA GLN A 166 -25.17 -14.67 -8.12
C GLN A 166 -26.13 -15.12 -9.24
N ARG A 167 -25.63 -15.42 -10.44
CA ARG A 167 -26.43 -15.88 -11.59
C ARG A 167 -27.31 -17.11 -11.32
N PRO A 168 -26.83 -18.23 -10.72
CA PRO A 168 -27.68 -19.40 -10.46
C PRO A 168 -28.73 -19.12 -9.39
N VAL A 169 -28.42 -18.32 -8.36
CA VAL A 169 -29.39 -17.92 -7.33
C VAL A 169 -30.51 -17.08 -7.95
N VAL A 170 -30.16 -16.11 -8.80
CA VAL A 170 -31.16 -15.30 -9.52
C VAL A 170 -31.96 -16.17 -10.51
N LYS A 171 -31.31 -17.10 -11.23
CA LYS A 171 -32.01 -18.03 -12.13
C LYS A 171 -32.95 -18.99 -11.38
N GLN A 172 -32.57 -19.49 -10.20
CA GLN A 172 -33.44 -20.32 -9.36
C GLN A 172 -34.64 -19.53 -8.84
N VAL A 173 -34.43 -18.30 -8.37
CA VAL A 173 -35.54 -17.43 -7.95
C VAL A 173 -36.47 -17.10 -9.12
N LEU A 174 -35.94 -16.94 -10.33
CA LEU A 174 -36.73 -16.70 -11.55
C LEU A 174 -37.47 -17.97 -12.03
N ALA A 175 -36.84 -19.14 -11.96
CA ALA A 175 -37.45 -20.42 -12.32
C ALA A 175 -38.54 -20.83 -11.32
N GLU A 176 -38.32 -20.62 -10.02
CA GLU A 176 -39.36 -20.75 -8.99
C GLU A 176 -40.51 -19.75 -9.22
N ASP A 177 -40.24 -18.57 -9.78
CA ASP A 177 -41.24 -17.58 -10.18
C ASP A 177 -42.10 -18.05 -11.39
N GLU A 178 -41.54 -18.83 -12.32
CA GLU A 178 -42.27 -19.43 -13.45
C GLU A 178 -43.11 -20.65 -13.00
N GLU A 179 -42.56 -21.51 -12.13
CA GLU A 179 -43.24 -22.72 -11.67
C GLU A 179 -44.38 -22.45 -10.65
N THR A 180 -44.33 -21.31 -9.94
CA THR A 180 -45.40 -20.87 -9.01
C THR A 180 -46.53 -20.05 -9.64
N ALA A 181 -46.60 -19.97 -10.97
CA ALA A 181 -47.72 -19.31 -11.68
C ALA A 181 -49.09 -19.97 -11.46
N VAL A 182 -49.16 -21.12 -10.77
CA VAL A 182 -50.40 -21.90 -10.50
C VAL A 182 -50.92 -21.76 -9.05
N ARG A 183 -50.40 -20.84 -8.21
CA ARG A 183 -50.75 -20.77 -6.75
C ARG A 183 -51.52 -19.50 -6.30
N PRO A 184 -52.31 -19.58 -5.19
CA PRO A 184 -53.43 -18.68 -4.89
C PRO A 184 -53.05 -17.20 -4.58
N GLU A 185 -54.02 -16.31 -4.81
CA GLU A 185 -53.95 -14.85 -4.78
C GLU A 185 -53.19 -14.19 -3.60
N LYS A 186 -53.22 -14.82 -2.41
CA LYS A 186 -52.52 -14.33 -1.20
C LYS A 186 -50.99 -14.37 -1.36
N VAL A 187 -50.45 -15.36 -2.07
CA VAL A 187 -49.01 -15.47 -2.34
C VAL A 187 -48.57 -14.43 -3.36
N ARG A 188 -49.40 -14.16 -4.38
CA ARG A 188 -49.17 -13.11 -5.39
C ARG A 188 -49.08 -11.71 -4.77
N LYS A 189 -49.94 -11.39 -3.78
CA LYS A 189 -49.88 -10.12 -3.03
C LYS A 189 -48.61 -10.00 -2.17
N LYS A 190 -48.19 -11.08 -1.49
CA LYS A 190 -46.92 -11.11 -0.74
C LYS A 190 -45.69 -10.96 -1.65
N LYS A 191 -45.68 -11.63 -2.81
CA LYS A 191 -44.61 -11.49 -3.82
C LYS A 191 -44.53 -10.08 -4.42
N LYS A 192 -45.67 -9.43 -4.72
CA LYS A 192 -45.67 -8.02 -5.16
C LYS A 192 -45.08 -7.08 -4.10
N LYS A 193 -45.42 -7.29 -2.81
CA LYS A 193 -44.80 -6.54 -1.71
C LYS A 193 -43.30 -6.80 -1.61
N PHE A 194 -42.85 -8.04 -1.77
CA PHE A 194 -41.42 -8.37 -1.73
C PHE A 194 -40.64 -7.81 -2.93
N LYS A 195 -41.18 -7.87 -4.16
CA LYS A 195 -40.57 -7.21 -5.34
C LYS A 195 -40.49 -5.70 -5.16
N LYS A 196 -41.50 -5.08 -4.53
CA LYS A 196 -41.47 -3.66 -4.17
C LYS A 196 -40.35 -3.38 -3.16
N LEU A 197 -40.24 -4.19 -2.10
CA LEU A 197 -39.18 -4.07 -1.09
C LEU A 197 -37.78 -4.24 -1.70
N LEU A 198 -37.58 -5.18 -2.62
CA LEU A 198 -36.32 -5.37 -3.34
C LEU A 198 -35.96 -4.15 -4.20
N LYS A 199 -36.96 -3.54 -4.85
CA LYS A 199 -36.76 -2.31 -5.62
C LYS A 199 -36.40 -1.13 -4.70
N GLU A 200 -37.12 -0.99 -3.58
CA GLU A 200 -36.84 0.02 -2.55
C GLU A 200 -35.43 -0.16 -1.97
N ALA A 201 -35.00 -1.38 -1.67
CA ALA A 201 -33.66 -1.67 -1.14
C ALA A 201 -32.54 -1.35 -2.15
N LYS A 202 -32.75 -1.63 -3.45
CA LYS A 202 -31.81 -1.24 -4.51
C LYS A 202 -31.73 0.26 -4.65
N CYS A 203 -32.88 0.93 -4.69
CA CYS A 203 -32.97 2.39 -4.77
C CYS A 203 -32.25 3.05 -3.59
N TRP A 204 -32.47 2.54 -2.38
CA TRP A 204 -31.76 3.01 -1.17
C TRP A 204 -30.25 2.86 -1.27
N LYS A 205 -29.75 1.73 -1.79
CA LYS A 205 -28.31 1.51 -1.98
C LYS A 205 -27.72 2.46 -3.03
N GLU A 206 -28.43 2.69 -4.13
CA GLU A 206 -28.01 3.63 -5.18
C GLU A 206 -27.98 5.07 -4.67
N LEU A 207 -29.00 5.48 -3.90
CA LEU A 207 -29.05 6.79 -3.25
C LEU A 207 -27.91 6.98 -2.24
N LYS A 208 -27.57 5.93 -1.48
CA LYS A 208 -26.44 5.99 -0.54
C LYS A 208 -25.10 6.22 -1.25
N VAL A 209 -24.87 5.54 -2.37
CA VAL A 209 -23.66 5.76 -3.19
C VAL A 209 -23.64 7.18 -3.75
N LEU A 210 -24.80 7.70 -4.19
CA LEU A 210 -24.93 9.08 -4.66
C LEU A 210 -24.62 10.09 -3.53
N ASP A 211 -25.06 9.85 -2.30
CA ASP A 211 -24.75 10.70 -1.14
C ASP A 211 -23.26 10.74 -0.84
N GLU A 212 -22.62 9.57 -0.82
CA GLU A 212 -21.18 9.43 -0.60
C GLU A 212 -20.40 10.17 -1.72
N TYR A 213 -20.84 10.03 -2.98
CA TYR A 213 -20.25 10.73 -4.12
C TYR A 213 -20.40 12.25 -4.01
N LEU A 214 -21.60 12.76 -3.72
CA LEU A 214 -21.84 14.20 -3.57
C LEU A 214 -21.04 14.81 -2.41
N ALA A 215 -20.88 14.07 -1.30
CA ALA A 215 -20.05 14.49 -0.17
C ALA A 215 -18.57 14.58 -0.54
N GLU A 216 -18.03 13.58 -1.26
CA GLU A 216 -16.66 13.62 -1.76
C GLU A 216 -16.43 14.77 -2.76
N LEU A 217 -17.41 15.00 -3.64
CA LEU A 217 -17.34 16.05 -4.66
C LEU A 217 -17.34 17.44 -4.01
N PHE A 218 -18.18 17.64 -2.99
CA PHE A 218 -18.19 18.87 -2.20
C PHE A 218 -16.87 19.10 -1.47
N TYR A 219 -16.24 18.06 -0.92
CA TYR A 219 -14.95 18.20 -0.22
C TYR A 219 -13.78 18.57 -1.15
N LYS A 220 -13.82 18.13 -2.42
CA LYS A 220 -12.72 18.28 -3.39
C LYS A 220 -12.86 19.52 -4.28
N ALA A 221 -14.06 20.07 -4.46
CA ALA A 221 -14.31 21.16 -5.40
C ALA A 221 -14.12 22.54 -4.77
N GLU A 222 -13.77 23.53 -5.60
CA GLU A 222 -13.83 24.94 -5.20
C GLU A 222 -15.30 25.39 -5.14
N HIS A 223 -15.70 26.03 -4.05
CA HIS A 223 -17.09 26.43 -3.79
C HIS A 223 -17.49 27.70 -4.55
N THR A 224 -17.51 27.63 -5.88
CA THR A 224 -18.01 28.72 -6.73
C THR A 224 -19.55 28.84 -6.59
N PRO A 225 -20.14 30.03 -6.85
CA PRO A 225 -21.59 30.21 -6.78
C PRO A 225 -22.36 29.24 -7.69
N GLU A 226 -21.89 29.02 -8.92
CA GLU A 226 -22.47 28.08 -9.88
C GLU A 226 -22.42 26.62 -9.37
N PHE A 227 -21.32 26.23 -8.71
CA PHE A 227 -21.18 24.90 -8.13
C PHE A 227 -22.11 24.69 -6.93
N LEU A 228 -22.27 25.70 -6.08
CA LEU A 228 -23.20 25.63 -4.94
C LEU A 228 -24.66 25.56 -5.39
N GLU A 229 -25.03 26.29 -6.44
CA GLU A 229 -26.36 26.24 -7.05
C GLU A 229 -26.63 24.85 -7.66
N TRP A 230 -25.67 24.30 -8.40
CA TRP A 230 -25.75 22.94 -8.94
C TRP A 230 -25.83 21.87 -7.83
N MET A 231 -25.06 22.02 -6.75
CA MET A 231 -25.06 21.11 -5.60
C MET A 231 -26.40 21.15 -4.86
N ALA A 232 -27.03 22.33 -4.74
CA ALA A 232 -28.35 22.48 -4.17
C ALA A 232 -29.41 21.76 -5.02
N TRP A 233 -29.39 21.96 -6.34
CA TRP A 233 -30.26 21.25 -7.28
C TRP A 233 -30.06 19.73 -7.20
N ALA A 234 -28.81 19.25 -7.17
CA ALA A 234 -28.52 17.81 -7.12
C ALA A 234 -29.06 17.15 -5.83
N LYS A 235 -28.96 17.83 -4.68
CA LYS A 235 -29.54 17.38 -3.41
C LYS A 235 -31.07 17.41 -3.42
N GLU A 236 -31.67 18.40 -4.08
CA GLU A 236 -33.12 18.50 -4.24
C GLU A 236 -33.67 17.38 -5.13
N GLN A 237 -33.03 17.10 -6.27
CA GLN A 237 -33.40 15.97 -7.13
C GLN A 237 -33.30 14.65 -6.39
N ARG A 238 -32.25 14.46 -5.58
CA ARG A 238 -32.06 13.28 -4.73
C ARG A 238 -33.19 13.07 -3.72
N ASN A 239 -33.79 14.14 -3.19
CA ASN A 239 -34.91 14.03 -2.25
C ASN A 239 -36.26 13.71 -2.92
N ASN A 240 -36.34 13.85 -4.24
CA ASN A 240 -37.54 13.58 -5.02
C ASN A 240 -37.64 12.13 -5.56
N PHE A 241 -36.65 11.28 -5.24
CA PHE A 241 -36.62 9.84 -5.55
C PHE A 241 -36.93 8.98 -4.32
#